data_AF-A0A7C5U6Z8-F1
#
_entry.id   AF-A0A7C5U6Z8-F1
#
_cell.length_a   1.000
_cell.length_b   1.000
_cell.length_c   1.000
_cell.angle_alpha   90.00
_cell.angle_beta   90.00
_cell.angle_gamma   90.00
#
_symmetry.space_group_name_H-M   'P 1'
#
loop_
_entity.id
_entity.type
_entity.pdbx_description
1 polymer ?
#
loop_
_entity_poly.entity_id
_entity_poly.type
_entity_poly.pdbx_seq_one_letter_code
_entity_poly.pdbx_strand_id
1 'polypeptide(L)'
;MAKRYFLLGVGYDGQERKAFLKLLDTETGTVRIVFDETEHRPYCITNVPVPDLEKNTALKEAGAVEFLEVEKYDSLYDRVAKMTLIKASDPLAVGGGKKSIREIVPSWEADIPYHLNYIYDMQLIPSMVYEAANGKLNPVYGDEAVVNNILKKFFSSKKPEEIVEIKKWLKILESEHPPIDFTGLDIEILGDSPMRVPSPSNPVDRVVAVSFSGTNNLSKVLVLKRDGVDHNFKGGEYAIEVFDDEVSLLRRCFDIVESYSVVVTFNGDEFDLPYLRNRAEKLGIPKPNIPITLGRDGASLRRGIHLDLYRFFNNKSVQVYAFDNRYREH
;
A
#
# COMPACT_ATOMS: atom_id res chain seq x y z
N MET A 1 15.40 14.15 -20.37
CA MET A 1 15.14 14.43 -18.94
C MET A 1 15.19 13.10 -18.21
N ALA A 2 15.70 13.06 -16.98
CA ALA A 2 15.62 11.83 -16.20
C ALA A 2 14.17 11.62 -15.76
N LYS A 3 13.74 10.35 -15.75
CA LYS A 3 12.33 10.00 -15.51
C LYS A 3 12.00 10.19 -14.04
N ARG A 4 10.87 10.83 -13.78
CA ARG A 4 10.37 11.11 -12.44
C ARG A 4 9.20 10.19 -12.07
N TYR A 5 9.29 9.63 -10.87
CA TYR A 5 8.33 8.68 -10.34
C TYR A 5 7.84 9.11 -8.98
N PHE A 6 6.54 9.02 -8.73
CA PHE A 6 5.96 9.21 -7.41
C PHE A 6 5.77 7.87 -6.72
N LEU A 7 6.32 7.72 -5.52
CA LEU A 7 6.28 6.47 -4.77
C LEU A 7 4.90 6.29 -4.10
N LEU A 8 4.03 5.50 -4.71
CA LEU A 8 2.68 5.22 -4.20
C LEU A 8 2.67 4.20 -3.07
N GLY A 9 3.58 3.22 -3.10
CA GLY A 9 3.58 2.17 -2.11
C GLY A 9 4.75 1.21 -2.24
N VAL A 10 4.98 0.46 -1.16
CA VAL A 10 6.00 -0.57 -1.05
C VAL A 10 5.34 -1.86 -0.59
N GLY A 11 5.72 -2.97 -1.19
CA GLY A 11 5.20 -4.28 -0.83
C GLY A 11 6.28 -5.36 -0.87
N TYR A 12 5.87 -6.59 -0.59
CA TYR A 12 6.70 -7.78 -0.69
C TYR A 12 5.99 -8.81 -1.56
N ASP A 13 6.71 -9.36 -2.51
CA ASP A 13 6.23 -10.48 -3.32
C ASP A 13 6.81 -11.78 -2.77
N GLY A 14 5.94 -12.69 -2.33
CA GLY A 14 6.35 -13.96 -1.75
C GLY A 14 6.84 -15.00 -2.77
N GLN A 15 6.50 -14.84 -4.05
CA GLN A 15 6.98 -15.71 -5.12
C GLN A 15 8.39 -15.29 -5.54
N GLU A 16 8.58 -14.00 -5.81
CA GLU A 16 9.88 -13.42 -6.17
C GLU A 16 10.82 -13.28 -4.95
N ARG A 17 10.27 -13.32 -3.73
CA ARG A 17 10.96 -13.12 -2.45
C ARG A 17 11.73 -11.80 -2.39
N LYS A 18 11.14 -10.75 -2.94
CA LYS A 18 11.73 -9.41 -3.06
C LYS A 18 10.74 -8.34 -2.61
N ALA A 19 11.26 -7.24 -2.07
CA ALA A 19 10.48 -6.01 -1.99
C ALA A 19 10.15 -5.50 -3.40
N PHE A 20 9.04 -4.79 -3.53
CA PHE A 20 8.71 -4.07 -4.76
C PHE A 20 8.14 -2.69 -4.46
N LEU A 21 8.35 -1.79 -5.40
CA LEU A 21 7.86 -0.42 -5.37
C LEU A 21 6.73 -0.25 -6.38
N LYS A 22 5.68 0.47 -6.00
CA LYS A 22 4.64 0.98 -6.90
C LYS A 22 4.99 2.42 -7.25
N LEU A 23 5.50 2.62 -8.45
CA LEU A 23 6.01 3.91 -8.93
C LEU A 23 5.06 4.49 -9.98
N LEU A 24 4.40 5.59 -9.65
CA LEU A 24 3.59 6.36 -10.60
C LEU A 24 4.51 7.19 -11.49
N ASP A 25 4.53 6.90 -12.78
CA ASP A 25 5.25 7.71 -13.77
C ASP A 25 4.56 9.08 -13.90
N THR A 26 5.27 10.15 -13.52
CA THR A 26 4.68 11.49 -13.41
C THR A 26 4.33 12.13 -14.77
N GLU A 27 4.88 11.60 -15.86
CA GLU A 27 4.57 12.07 -17.23
C GLU A 27 3.36 11.32 -17.82
N THR A 28 3.27 10.01 -17.57
CA THR A 28 2.26 9.16 -18.22
C THR A 28 1.07 8.81 -17.34
N GLY A 29 1.13 9.06 -16.02
CA GLY A 29 0.10 8.67 -15.06
C GLY A 29 0.00 7.16 -14.81
N THR A 30 0.94 6.36 -15.35
CA THR A 30 0.89 4.89 -15.24
C THR A 30 1.70 4.38 -14.06
N VAL A 31 1.18 3.40 -13.32
CA VAL A 31 1.89 2.76 -12.22
C VAL A 31 2.74 1.60 -12.70
N ARG A 32 4.04 1.65 -12.39
CA ARG A 32 5.02 0.59 -12.64
C ARG A 32 5.33 -0.16 -11.35
N ILE A 33 5.53 -1.47 -11.47
CA ILE A 33 6.05 -2.30 -10.38
C ILE A 33 7.54 -2.51 -10.62
N VAL A 34 8.37 -2.11 -9.66
CA VAL A 34 9.83 -2.27 -9.73
C VAL A 34 10.27 -3.10 -8.55
N PHE A 35 10.88 -4.25 -8.83
CA PHE A 35 11.42 -5.14 -7.81
C PHE A 35 12.77 -4.64 -7.30
N ASP A 36 13.05 -4.95 -6.04
CA ASP A 36 14.34 -4.69 -5.42
C ASP A 36 15.46 -5.51 -6.08
N GLU A 37 16.59 -4.87 -6.30
CA GLU A 37 17.82 -5.48 -6.82
C GLU A 37 19.00 -5.31 -5.83
N THR A 38 18.73 -4.84 -4.60
CA THR A 38 19.76 -4.67 -3.54
C THR A 38 20.00 -5.94 -2.71
N GLU A 39 19.28 -7.02 -3.02
CA GLU A 39 19.27 -8.28 -2.27
C GLU A 39 18.83 -8.11 -0.81
N HIS A 40 18.04 -7.07 -0.51
CA HIS A 40 17.58 -6.79 0.84
C HIS A 40 16.67 -7.92 1.35
N ARG A 41 16.97 -8.48 2.53
CA ARG A 41 16.21 -9.58 3.13
C ARG A 41 15.58 -9.17 4.44
N PRO A 42 14.44 -9.79 4.83
CA PRO A 42 13.88 -9.62 6.16
C PRO A 42 14.91 -10.03 7.21
N TYR A 43 14.97 -9.31 8.33
CA TYR A 43 15.88 -9.65 9.40
C TYR A 43 15.31 -9.27 10.77
N CYS A 44 15.94 -9.80 11.82
CA CYS A 44 15.87 -9.25 13.16
C CYS A 44 17.28 -9.18 13.75
N ILE A 45 17.44 -8.55 14.90
CA ILE A 45 18.74 -8.45 15.58
C ILE A 45 18.68 -9.11 16.96
N THR A 46 19.80 -9.67 17.43
CA THR A 46 19.94 -10.27 18.76
C THR A 46 21.29 -9.93 19.37
N ASN A 47 21.44 -10.05 20.69
CA ASN A 47 22.71 -9.90 21.39
C ASN A 47 23.45 -11.24 21.55
N VAL A 48 22.90 -12.33 21.02
CA VAL A 48 23.57 -13.64 21.01
C VAL A 48 24.68 -13.65 19.95
N PRO A 49 25.92 -14.08 20.29
CA PRO A 49 27.02 -14.14 19.34
C PRO A 49 26.79 -15.13 18.19
N VAL A 50 27.34 -14.83 17.01
CA VAL A 50 27.26 -15.67 15.80
C VAL A 50 27.58 -17.15 16.07
N PRO A 51 28.68 -17.53 16.77
CA PRO A 51 29.02 -18.94 16.96
C PRO A 51 27.98 -19.74 17.74
N ASP A 52 27.16 -19.09 18.56
CA ASP A 52 26.12 -19.76 19.33
C ASP A 52 24.82 -19.87 18.54
N LEU A 53 24.53 -18.90 17.68
CA LEU A 53 23.43 -18.98 16.72
C LEU A 53 23.67 -20.08 15.67
N GLU A 54 24.90 -20.21 15.18
CA GLU A 54 25.26 -21.23 14.18
C GLU A 54 25.07 -22.67 14.67
N LYS A 55 25.24 -22.91 15.98
CA LYS A 55 25.01 -24.21 16.62
C LYS A 55 23.52 -24.53 16.79
N ASN A 56 22.65 -23.52 16.77
CA ASN A 56 21.22 -23.69 16.97
C ASN A 56 20.51 -24.05 15.65
N THR A 57 20.34 -25.36 15.41
CA THR A 57 19.71 -25.87 14.18
C THR A 57 18.26 -25.39 14.01
N ALA A 58 17.56 -25.11 15.11
CA ALA A 58 16.18 -24.63 15.06
C ALA A 58 16.05 -23.28 14.34
N LEU A 59 17.09 -22.43 14.35
CA LEU A 59 17.07 -21.16 13.62
C LEU A 59 17.09 -21.38 12.11
N LYS A 60 17.88 -22.33 11.60
CA LYS A 60 17.91 -22.68 10.18
C LYS A 60 16.59 -23.31 9.75
N GLU A 61 16.02 -24.18 10.58
CA GLU A 61 14.69 -24.76 10.38
C GLU A 61 13.58 -23.70 10.37
N ALA A 62 13.73 -22.63 11.15
CA ALA A 62 12.84 -21.48 11.17
C ALA A 62 13.01 -20.52 9.97
N GLY A 63 14.02 -20.74 9.13
CA GLY A 63 14.29 -19.93 7.94
C GLY A 63 15.39 -18.87 8.10
N ALA A 64 16.25 -18.96 9.11
CA ALA A 64 17.46 -18.14 9.19
C ALA A 64 18.44 -18.55 8.06
N VAL A 65 18.95 -17.55 7.35
CA VAL A 65 19.80 -17.72 6.16
C VAL A 65 21.24 -17.30 6.44
N GLU A 66 21.43 -16.24 7.21
CA GLU A 66 22.75 -15.65 7.47
C GLU A 66 22.78 -14.95 8.83
N PHE A 67 23.94 -14.98 9.48
CA PHE A 67 24.22 -14.29 10.74
C PHE A 67 25.37 -13.31 10.54
N LEU A 68 25.17 -12.03 10.86
CA LEU A 68 26.16 -10.98 10.64
C LEU A 68 26.39 -10.16 11.92
N GLU A 69 27.65 -9.93 12.30
CA GLU A 69 27.96 -8.98 13.37
C GLU A 69 27.69 -7.54 12.87
N VAL A 70 26.93 -6.78 13.64
CA VAL A 70 26.54 -5.39 13.34
C VAL A 70 26.69 -4.51 14.57
N GLU A 71 26.89 -3.22 14.34
CA GLU A 71 26.88 -2.21 15.39
C GLU A 71 25.54 -1.46 15.36
N LYS A 72 24.91 -1.32 16.53
CA LYS A 72 23.65 -0.59 16.72
C LYS A 72 23.80 0.40 17.86
N TYR A 73 23.14 1.55 17.75
CA TYR A 73 23.11 2.54 18.81
C TYR A 73 22.01 2.17 19.83
N ASP A 74 22.43 1.93 21.05
CA ASP A 74 21.59 1.63 22.20
C ASP A 74 21.19 2.94 22.88
N SER A 75 20.00 3.44 22.54
CA SER A 75 19.50 4.73 23.02
C SER A 75 19.18 4.74 24.52
N LEU A 76 19.04 3.58 25.17
CA LEU A 76 18.78 3.51 26.61
C LEU A 76 20.04 3.79 27.42
N TYR A 77 21.19 3.35 26.92
CA TYR A 77 22.48 3.46 27.60
C TYR A 77 23.47 4.41 26.91
N ASP A 78 23.04 5.11 25.87
CA ASP A 78 23.85 6.08 25.10
C ASP A 78 25.20 5.49 24.67
N ARG A 79 25.14 4.33 24.00
CA ARG A 79 26.35 3.62 23.57
C ARG A 79 26.14 2.87 22.27
N VAL A 80 27.24 2.54 21.60
CA VAL A 80 27.25 1.57 20.50
C VAL A 80 27.33 0.16 21.09
N ALA A 81 26.43 -0.72 20.68
CA ALA A 81 26.39 -2.13 21.07
C ALA A 81 26.67 -3.01 19.84
N LYS A 82 27.52 -4.02 20.03
CA LYS A 82 27.69 -5.10 19.06
C LYS A 82 26.55 -6.09 19.20
N MET A 83 25.90 -6.38 18.08
CA MET A 83 24.76 -7.28 17.98
C MET A 83 24.97 -8.23 16.79
N THR A 84 24.13 -9.25 16.70
CA THR A 84 24.07 -10.14 15.54
C THR A 84 22.77 -9.92 14.80
N LEU A 85 22.85 -9.59 13.52
CA LEU A 85 21.72 -9.52 12.60
C LEU A 85 21.47 -10.90 12.01
N ILE A 86 20.23 -11.38 12.11
CA ILE A 86 19.76 -12.66 11.59
C ILE A 86 18.94 -12.39 10.33
N LYS A 87 19.50 -12.64 9.14
CA LYS A 87 18.73 -12.58 7.89
C LYS A 87 17.83 -13.80 7.78
N ALA A 88 16.61 -13.59 7.33
CA ALA A 88 15.60 -14.62 7.17
C ALA A 88 15.23 -14.84 5.70
N SER A 89 14.63 -16.00 5.41
CA SER A 89 14.20 -16.39 4.06
C SER A 89 13.03 -15.55 3.53
N ASP A 90 12.15 -15.14 4.45
CA ASP A 90 10.93 -14.39 4.18
C ASP A 90 10.42 -13.74 5.49
N PRO A 91 9.44 -12.81 5.43
CA PRO A 91 8.96 -12.12 6.62
C PRO A 91 8.30 -13.04 7.67
N LEU A 92 7.71 -14.17 7.26
CA LEU A 92 7.06 -15.10 8.19
C LEU A 92 8.09 -15.90 9.00
N ALA A 93 9.28 -16.14 8.46
CA ALA A 93 10.39 -16.72 9.20
C ALA A 93 10.82 -15.85 10.40
N VAL A 94 10.68 -14.52 10.32
CA VAL A 94 11.00 -13.61 11.44
C VAL A 94 9.98 -13.71 12.57
N GLY A 95 8.68 -13.60 12.27
CA GLY A 95 7.62 -13.47 13.30
C GLY A 95 6.25 -14.04 12.94
N GLY A 96 6.15 -14.91 11.92
CA GLY A 96 4.88 -15.39 11.36
C GLY A 96 4.22 -16.56 12.10
N GLY A 97 4.87 -17.15 13.12
CA GLY A 97 4.31 -18.28 13.85
C GLY A 97 5.14 -18.75 15.04
N LYS A 98 4.64 -19.77 15.75
CA LYS A 98 5.24 -20.29 17.00
C LYS A 98 6.65 -20.86 16.87
N LYS A 99 7.11 -21.10 15.65
CA LYS A 99 8.46 -21.61 15.32
C LYS A 99 9.32 -20.57 14.59
N SER A 100 8.88 -19.32 14.53
CA SER A 100 9.64 -18.25 13.90
C SER A 100 10.87 -17.86 14.74
N ILE A 101 11.83 -17.18 14.11
CA ILE A 101 13.12 -16.84 14.72
C ILE A 101 12.95 -16.12 16.07
N ARG A 102 12.02 -15.16 16.15
CA ARG A 102 11.77 -14.39 17.39
C ARG A 102 11.25 -15.21 18.57
N GLU A 103 10.66 -16.38 18.31
CA GLU A 103 10.18 -17.29 19.35
C GLU A 103 11.29 -18.23 19.85
N ILE A 104 12.40 -18.34 19.11
CA ILE A 104 13.54 -19.20 19.40
C ILE A 104 14.62 -18.44 20.16
N VAL A 105 14.88 -17.19 19.78
CA VAL A 105 15.93 -16.35 20.36
C VAL A 105 15.39 -14.95 20.68
N PRO A 106 15.74 -14.37 21.84
CA PRO A 106 15.43 -12.97 22.13
C PRO A 106 15.90 -12.07 21.00
N SER A 107 14.97 -11.34 20.41
CA SER A 107 15.20 -10.56 19.20
C SER A 107 14.61 -9.17 19.33
N TRP A 108 15.26 -8.18 18.73
CA TRP A 108 14.77 -6.82 18.53
C TRP A 108 14.52 -6.60 17.03
N GLU A 109 13.77 -5.54 16.70
CA GLU A 109 13.31 -5.24 15.33
C GLU A 109 12.49 -6.39 14.69
N ALA A 110 12.06 -7.40 15.47
CA ALA A 110 11.37 -8.59 14.98
C ALA A 110 9.84 -8.46 14.83
N ASP A 111 9.30 -7.29 15.21
CA ASP A 111 7.88 -6.93 15.07
C ASP A 111 7.67 -5.83 14.01
N ILE A 112 8.70 -5.52 13.21
CA ILE A 112 8.61 -4.56 12.12
C ILE A 112 8.13 -5.29 10.85
N PRO A 113 6.98 -4.94 10.27
CA PRO A 113 6.57 -5.43 8.97
C PRO A 113 7.68 -5.22 7.93
N TYR A 114 7.98 -6.24 7.13
CA TYR A 114 9.15 -6.19 6.23
C TYR A 114 9.15 -5.00 5.26
N HIS A 115 7.99 -4.59 4.73
CA HIS A 115 7.91 -3.42 3.86
C HIS A 115 8.34 -2.12 4.57
N LEU A 116 8.07 -1.99 5.88
CA LEU A 116 8.55 -0.85 6.68
C LEU A 116 10.05 -0.96 6.94
N ASN A 117 10.53 -2.15 7.28
CA ASN A 117 11.97 -2.39 7.44
C ASN A 117 12.75 -2.03 6.16
N TYR A 118 12.26 -2.46 4.99
CA TYR A 118 12.81 -2.08 3.69
C TYR A 118 12.76 -0.56 3.45
N ILE A 119 11.64 0.10 3.76
CA ILE A 119 11.51 1.57 3.65
C ILE A 119 12.57 2.26 4.51
N TYR A 120 12.80 1.80 5.75
CA TYR A 120 13.77 2.40 6.66
C TYR A 120 15.20 2.23 6.13
N ASP A 121 15.59 1.01 5.75
CA ASP A 121 16.96 0.73 5.33
C ASP A 121 17.29 1.37 3.98
N MET A 122 16.31 1.43 3.06
CA MET A 122 16.47 2.11 1.76
C MET A 122 16.25 3.63 1.86
N GLN A 123 15.92 4.16 3.04
CA GLN A 123 15.63 5.58 3.27
C GLN A 123 14.57 6.13 2.29
N LEU A 124 13.55 5.31 2.02
CA LEU A 124 12.43 5.69 1.16
C LEU A 124 11.42 6.52 1.94
N ILE A 125 10.80 7.47 1.26
CA ILE A 125 9.77 8.35 1.78
C ILE A 125 8.56 8.13 0.86
N PRO A 126 7.54 7.38 1.33
CA PRO A 126 6.30 7.23 0.58
C PRO A 126 5.68 8.59 0.26
N SER A 127 4.97 8.67 -0.86
CA SER A 127 4.31 9.89 -1.33
C SER A 127 5.27 11.04 -1.64
N MET A 128 6.49 10.72 -2.09
CA MET A 128 7.44 11.67 -2.67
C MET A 128 7.75 11.35 -4.13
N VAL A 129 8.19 12.37 -4.86
CA VAL A 129 8.77 12.21 -6.20
C VAL A 129 10.25 11.81 -6.09
N TYR A 130 10.64 10.90 -6.97
CA TYR A 130 11.98 10.38 -7.13
C TYR A 130 12.43 10.52 -8.59
N GLU A 131 13.68 10.91 -8.80
CA GLU A 131 14.33 10.86 -10.10
C GLU A 131 15.10 9.55 -10.24
N ALA A 132 14.76 8.76 -11.25
CA ALA A 132 15.45 7.52 -11.56
C ALA A 132 16.72 7.83 -12.37
N ALA A 133 17.89 7.63 -11.76
CA ALA A 133 19.19 7.81 -12.39
C ALA A 133 20.14 6.68 -12.00
N ASN A 134 20.81 6.07 -13.00
CA ASN A 134 21.81 5.02 -12.80
C ASN A 134 21.31 3.83 -11.94
N GLY A 135 20.05 3.42 -12.13
CA GLY A 135 19.43 2.33 -11.37
C GLY A 135 19.10 2.67 -9.91
N LYS A 136 19.20 3.93 -9.51
CA LYS A 136 18.85 4.43 -8.17
C LYS A 136 17.70 5.42 -8.23
N LEU A 137 16.90 5.46 -7.17
CA LEU A 137 15.87 6.45 -6.96
C LEU A 137 16.41 7.54 -6.04
N ASN A 138 16.50 8.77 -6.54
CA ASN A 138 16.94 9.92 -5.75
C ASN A 138 15.73 10.80 -5.41
N PRO A 139 15.44 11.07 -4.13
CA PRO A 139 14.28 11.88 -3.74
C PRO A 139 14.42 13.32 -4.26
N VAL A 140 13.33 13.84 -4.81
CA VAL A 140 13.21 15.23 -5.26
C VAL A 140 12.61 16.05 -4.13
N TYR A 141 13.46 16.82 -3.45
CA TYR A 141 13.05 17.70 -2.36
C TYR A 141 12.54 19.06 -2.84
N GLY A 142 11.83 19.77 -1.96
CA GLY A 142 11.39 21.13 -2.19
C GLY A 142 12.52 22.13 -2.43
N ASP A 143 12.19 23.21 -3.12
CA ASP A 143 13.14 24.25 -3.52
C ASP A 143 13.86 24.88 -2.32
N GLU A 144 15.19 24.91 -2.39
CA GLU A 144 16.02 25.34 -1.28
C GLU A 144 15.86 26.84 -0.95
N ALA A 145 15.58 27.69 -1.94
CA ALA A 145 15.34 29.11 -1.72
C ALA A 145 14.02 29.33 -0.97
N VAL A 146 12.97 28.58 -1.32
CA VAL A 146 11.68 28.60 -0.61
C VAL A 146 11.86 28.15 0.85
N VAL A 147 12.51 27.01 1.07
CA VAL A 147 12.77 26.48 2.42
C VAL A 147 13.57 27.47 3.27
N ASN A 148 14.63 28.06 2.72
CA ASN A 148 15.45 29.03 3.45
C ASN A 148 14.66 30.31 3.79
N ASN A 149 13.73 30.74 2.92
CA ASN A 149 12.86 31.88 3.20
C ASN A 149 11.89 31.58 4.35
N ILE A 150 11.28 30.38 4.38
CA ILE A 150 10.41 29.93 5.48
C ILE A 150 11.19 29.90 6.80
N LEU A 151 12.39 29.32 6.81
CA LEU A 151 13.26 29.27 7.99
C LEU A 151 13.56 30.66 8.53
N LYS A 152 13.97 31.59 7.65
CA LYS A 152 14.30 32.97 8.05
C LYS A 152 13.06 33.70 8.59
N LYS A 153 11.89 33.48 8.00
CA LYS A 153 10.66 34.18 8.36
C LYS A 153 10.06 33.69 9.68
N PHE A 154 10.05 32.38 9.92
CA PHE A 154 9.28 31.78 11.03
C PHE A 154 10.13 31.14 12.12
N PHE A 155 11.40 30.81 11.84
CA PHE A 155 12.23 30.01 12.74
C PHE A 155 13.58 30.65 13.07
N SER A 156 13.82 31.90 12.70
CA SER A 156 15.13 32.58 12.87
C SER A 156 15.64 32.66 14.32
N SER A 157 14.77 32.54 15.32
CA SER A 157 15.14 32.52 16.73
C SER A 157 15.52 31.14 17.30
N LYS A 158 15.42 30.07 16.49
CA LYS A 158 15.73 28.69 16.91
C LYS A 158 17.23 28.42 16.98
N LYS A 159 17.61 27.44 17.79
CA LYS A 159 19.01 27.03 17.90
C LYS A 159 19.51 26.43 16.58
N PRO A 160 20.82 26.49 16.28
CA PRO A 160 21.37 25.92 15.05
C PRO A 160 21.02 24.43 14.84
N GLU A 161 21.04 23.63 15.90
CA GLU A 161 20.65 22.21 15.87
C GLU A 161 19.19 22.01 15.46
N GLU A 162 18.27 22.81 16.00
CA GLU A 162 16.86 22.78 15.65
C GLU A 162 16.64 23.22 14.20
N ILE A 163 17.38 24.23 13.72
CA ILE A 163 17.30 24.71 12.33
C ILE A 163 17.66 23.62 11.34
N VAL A 164 18.68 22.81 11.63
CA VAL A 164 19.10 21.70 10.77
C VAL A 164 17.97 20.67 10.65
N GLU A 165 17.33 20.29 11.75
CA GLU A 165 16.21 19.34 11.73
C GLU A 165 14.96 19.92 11.06
N ILE A 166 14.57 21.16 11.39
CA ILE A 166 13.44 21.84 10.74
C ILE A 166 13.65 21.92 9.23
N LYS A 167 14.87 22.22 8.78
CA LYS A 167 15.20 22.27 7.34
C LYS A 167 14.99 20.93 6.66
N LYS A 168 15.31 19.80 7.30
CA LYS A 168 15.08 18.45 6.74
C LYS A 168 13.59 18.20 6.51
N TRP A 169 12.74 18.51 7.50
CA TRP A 169 11.29 18.36 7.38
C TRP A 169 10.68 19.30 6.35
N LEU A 170 11.08 20.57 6.33
CA LEU A 170 10.59 21.53 5.32
C LEU A 170 10.92 21.10 3.89
N LYS A 171 12.11 20.53 3.65
CA LYS A 171 12.46 19.98 2.34
C LYS A 171 11.50 18.89 1.85
N ILE A 172 10.93 18.10 2.76
CA ILE A 172 9.93 17.07 2.44
C ILE A 172 8.56 17.72 2.24
N LEU A 173 8.16 18.63 3.13
CA LEU A 173 6.85 19.29 3.08
C LEU A 173 6.67 20.21 1.88
N GLU A 174 7.74 20.85 1.41
CA GLU A 174 7.76 21.70 0.21
C GLU A 174 8.06 20.91 -1.07
N SER A 175 8.10 19.58 -1.01
CA SER A 175 8.31 18.75 -2.20
C SER A 175 7.12 18.82 -3.16
N GLU A 176 7.39 18.61 -4.44
CA GLU A 176 6.32 18.60 -5.45
C GLU A 176 5.41 17.39 -5.27
N HIS A 177 4.09 17.60 -5.47
CA HIS A 177 3.11 16.55 -5.48
C HIS A 177 2.43 16.51 -6.86
N PRO A 178 2.58 15.43 -7.64
CA PRO A 178 1.96 15.35 -8.95
C PRO A 178 0.44 15.22 -8.83
N PRO A 179 -0.32 15.55 -9.88
CA PRO A 179 -1.72 15.15 -9.95
C PRO A 179 -1.82 13.63 -9.90
N ILE A 180 -2.78 13.12 -9.13
CA ILE A 180 -3.02 11.68 -8.99
C ILE A 180 -4.43 11.37 -9.49
N ASP A 181 -4.49 10.55 -10.54
CA ASP A 181 -5.76 10.06 -11.05
C ASP A 181 -6.32 8.98 -10.12
N PHE A 182 -7.54 9.25 -9.64
CA PHE A 182 -8.29 8.33 -8.80
C PHE A 182 -9.72 8.14 -9.31
N THR A 183 -10.30 6.99 -8.94
CA THR A 183 -11.74 6.73 -9.07
C THR A 183 -12.31 6.19 -7.76
N GLY A 184 -13.47 6.68 -7.37
CA GLY A 184 -14.37 6.02 -6.45
C GLY A 184 -14.98 4.78 -7.11
N LEU A 185 -15.19 3.72 -6.34
CA LEU A 185 -15.86 2.49 -6.75
C LEU A 185 -16.86 2.09 -5.67
N ASP A 186 -18.04 1.68 -6.10
CA ASP A 186 -19.09 1.11 -5.24
C ASP A 186 -19.86 0.03 -6.02
N ILE A 187 -20.27 -1.05 -5.35
CA ILE A 187 -20.94 -2.20 -5.98
C ILE A 187 -22.33 -2.46 -5.41
N GLU A 188 -23.22 -2.93 -6.27
CA GLU A 188 -24.55 -3.37 -5.89
C GLU A 188 -24.73 -4.86 -6.16
N ILE A 189 -25.19 -5.57 -5.14
CA ILE A 189 -25.39 -7.03 -5.17
C ILE A 189 -26.87 -7.36 -5.02
N LEU A 190 -27.37 -8.22 -5.90
CA LEU A 190 -28.74 -8.71 -5.79
C LEU A 190 -28.80 -9.95 -4.90
N GLY A 191 -29.08 -9.75 -3.61
CA GLY A 191 -29.37 -10.85 -2.69
C GLY A 191 -30.80 -11.38 -2.81
N ASP A 192 -31.01 -12.63 -2.37
CA ASP A 192 -32.34 -13.26 -2.34
C ASP A 192 -33.33 -12.61 -1.35
N SER A 193 -32.83 -11.81 -0.40
CA SER A 193 -33.63 -11.14 0.62
C SER A 193 -32.97 -9.83 1.08
N PRO A 194 -33.75 -8.76 1.33
CA PRO A 194 -33.23 -7.48 1.84
C PRO A 194 -32.49 -7.56 3.18
N MET A 195 -32.76 -8.60 4.00
CA MET A 195 -32.13 -8.76 5.32
C MET A 195 -30.83 -9.55 5.29
N ARG A 196 -30.45 -10.12 4.13
CA ARG A 196 -29.24 -10.94 4.00
C ARG A 196 -28.11 -10.09 3.43
N VAL A 197 -27.11 -9.79 4.25
CA VAL A 197 -25.85 -9.20 3.77
C VAL A 197 -25.07 -10.28 3.01
N PRO A 198 -24.71 -10.05 1.74
CA PRO A 198 -23.91 -11.00 0.96
C PRO A 198 -22.56 -11.28 1.63
N SER A 199 -22.03 -12.49 1.45
CA SER A 199 -20.71 -12.84 1.98
C SER A 199 -19.61 -12.48 0.96
N PRO A 200 -18.68 -11.57 1.26
CA PRO A 200 -17.57 -11.24 0.37
C PRO A 200 -16.56 -12.37 0.23
N SER A 201 -16.43 -13.25 1.23
CA SER A 201 -15.56 -14.43 1.18
C SER A 201 -16.17 -15.61 0.42
N ASN A 202 -17.50 -15.69 0.34
CA ASN A 202 -18.22 -16.68 -0.47
C ASN A 202 -19.35 -16.05 -1.30
N PRO A 203 -19.01 -15.34 -2.38
CA PRO A 203 -19.99 -14.61 -3.17
C PRO A 203 -20.82 -15.57 -4.03
N VAL A 204 -22.09 -15.78 -3.67
CA VAL A 204 -23.06 -16.59 -4.44
C VAL A 204 -23.96 -15.72 -5.30
N ASP A 205 -24.30 -14.54 -4.80
CA ASP A 205 -25.17 -13.57 -5.42
C ASP A 205 -24.46 -12.83 -6.57
N ARG A 206 -25.20 -12.21 -7.48
CA ARG A 206 -24.64 -11.54 -8.67
C ARG A 206 -24.32 -10.08 -8.36
N VAL A 207 -23.20 -9.60 -8.89
CA VAL A 207 -22.96 -8.16 -9.03
C VAL A 207 -23.90 -7.63 -10.10
N VAL A 208 -24.81 -6.74 -9.73
CA VAL A 208 -25.82 -6.18 -10.65
C VAL A 208 -25.50 -4.78 -11.12
N ALA A 209 -24.74 -4.02 -10.34
CA ALA A 209 -24.17 -2.77 -10.80
C ALA A 209 -22.80 -2.51 -10.18
N VAL A 210 -21.97 -1.76 -10.89
CA VAL A 210 -20.74 -1.16 -10.37
C VAL A 210 -20.73 0.29 -10.80
N SER A 211 -20.60 1.21 -9.84
CA SER A 211 -20.52 2.64 -10.10
C SER A 211 -19.09 3.15 -9.95
N PHE A 212 -18.75 4.14 -10.77
CA PHE A 212 -17.47 4.81 -10.76
C PHE A 212 -17.68 6.32 -10.83
N SER A 213 -16.95 7.05 -10.00
CA SER A 213 -16.90 8.51 -10.01
C SER A 213 -15.49 8.99 -9.68
N GLY A 214 -14.87 9.80 -10.55
CA GLY A 214 -13.47 10.13 -10.36
C GLY A 214 -12.92 11.23 -11.25
N THR A 215 -11.60 11.35 -11.20
CA THR A 215 -10.81 12.23 -12.07
C THR A 215 -11.06 11.95 -13.56
N ASN A 216 -10.68 12.90 -14.41
CA ASN A 216 -10.89 12.84 -15.87
C ASN A 216 -12.38 12.76 -16.27
N ASN A 217 -13.27 13.37 -15.46
CA ASN A 217 -14.72 13.39 -15.65
C ASN A 217 -15.35 11.99 -15.76
N LEU A 218 -14.80 11.01 -15.03
CA LEU A 218 -15.42 9.69 -14.98
C LEU A 218 -16.68 9.74 -14.14
N SER A 219 -17.82 9.49 -14.77
CA SER A 219 -19.11 9.24 -14.13
C SER A 219 -19.76 8.10 -14.90
N LYS A 220 -19.65 6.87 -14.37
CA LYS A 220 -20.03 5.66 -15.10
C LYS A 220 -20.71 4.64 -14.21
N VAL A 221 -21.70 3.94 -14.76
CA VAL A 221 -22.33 2.79 -14.12
C VAL A 221 -22.32 1.61 -15.09
N LEU A 222 -21.76 0.49 -14.66
CA LEU A 222 -21.86 -0.79 -15.35
C LEU A 222 -23.08 -1.52 -14.79
N VAL A 223 -23.99 -1.99 -15.63
CA VAL A 223 -25.25 -2.62 -15.19
C VAL A 223 -25.42 -3.99 -15.83
N LEU A 224 -25.74 -4.99 -15.01
CA LEU A 224 -26.09 -6.33 -15.49
C LEU A 224 -27.54 -6.36 -15.94
N LYS A 225 -27.78 -6.82 -17.17
CA LYS A 225 -29.11 -7.06 -17.70
C LYS A 225 -29.82 -8.15 -16.91
N ARG A 226 -31.11 -7.93 -16.64
CA ARG A 226 -31.97 -8.83 -15.87
C ARG A 226 -33.34 -8.93 -16.53
N ASP A 227 -33.92 -10.11 -16.47
CA ASP A 227 -35.27 -10.34 -16.97
C ASP A 227 -36.29 -9.54 -16.17
N GLY A 228 -37.28 -8.95 -16.86
CA GLY A 228 -38.36 -8.18 -16.23
C GLY A 228 -37.95 -6.78 -15.73
N VAL A 229 -36.74 -6.31 -16.04
CA VAL A 229 -36.27 -4.96 -15.73
C VAL A 229 -36.19 -4.15 -17.03
N ASP A 230 -36.67 -2.89 -17.02
CA ASP A 230 -36.45 -1.97 -18.13
C ASP A 230 -35.00 -1.48 -18.11
N HIS A 231 -34.32 -1.62 -19.26
CA HIS A 231 -32.91 -1.26 -19.44
C HIS A 231 -32.74 0.08 -20.17
N ASN A 232 -33.82 0.82 -20.41
CA ASN A 232 -33.78 2.18 -20.93
C ASN A 232 -33.49 3.19 -19.80
N PHE A 233 -32.26 3.16 -19.30
CA PHE A 233 -31.84 4.04 -18.22
C PHE A 233 -31.59 5.46 -18.73
N LYS A 234 -32.22 6.47 -18.09
CA LYS A 234 -31.79 7.86 -18.20
C LYS A 234 -30.69 8.11 -17.16
N GLY A 235 -29.44 7.86 -17.54
CA GLY A 235 -28.29 7.95 -16.63
C GLY A 235 -27.95 9.35 -16.11
N GLY A 236 -28.67 10.39 -16.53
CA GLY A 236 -28.37 11.76 -16.14
C GLY A 236 -26.96 12.15 -16.61
N GLU A 237 -26.10 12.51 -15.67
CA GLU A 237 -24.68 12.79 -15.91
C GLU A 237 -23.81 11.52 -16.03
N TYR A 238 -24.33 10.35 -15.67
CA TYR A 238 -23.59 9.09 -15.70
C TYR A 238 -23.77 8.35 -17.03
N ALA A 239 -22.65 7.93 -17.61
CA ALA A 239 -22.64 7.01 -18.73
C ALA A 239 -23.00 5.59 -18.25
N ILE A 240 -24.01 4.97 -18.86
CA ILE A 240 -24.45 3.62 -18.48
C ILE A 240 -23.99 2.62 -19.55
N GLU A 241 -23.22 1.62 -19.13
CA GLU A 241 -22.84 0.47 -19.96
C GLU A 241 -23.62 -0.77 -19.47
N VAL A 242 -24.47 -1.34 -20.33
CA VAL A 242 -25.29 -2.51 -20.01
C VAL A 242 -24.63 -3.79 -20.53
N PHE A 243 -24.56 -4.83 -19.70
CA PHE A 243 -23.93 -6.11 -20.00
C PHE A 243 -24.94 -7.25 -19.97
N ASP A 244 -24.89 -8.16 -20.94
CA ASP A 244 -25.74 -9.35 -20.95
C ASP A 244 -25.26 -10.43 -19.95
N ASP A 245 -23.98 -10.40 -19.54
CA ASP A 245 -23.40 -11.37 -18.61
C ASP A 245 -22.47 -10.72 -17.57
N GLU A 246 -22.37 -11.36 -16.40
CA GLU A 246 -21.61 -10.84 -15.25
C GLU A 246 -20.09 -10.90 -15.48
N VAL A 247 -19.60 -11.85 -16.28
CA VAL A 247 -18.16 -11.98 -16.55
C VAL A 247 -17.67 -10.79 -17.38
N SER A 248 -18.42 -10.39 -18.40
CA SER A 248 -18.14 -9.21 -19.21
C SER A 248 -18.19 -7.92 -18.39
N LEU A 249 -19.17 -7.80 -17.48
CA LEU A 249 -19.28 -6.67 -16.55
C LEU A 249 -18.05 -6.59 -15.63
N LEU A 250 -17.65 -7.69 -15.01
CA LEU A 250 -16.49 -7.73 -14.11
C LEU A 250 -15.18 -7.45 -14.83
N ARG A 251 -15.00 -7.95 -16.06
CA ARG A 251 -13.83 -7.61 -16.88
C ARG A 251 -13.76 -6.11 -17.16
N ARG A 252 -14.88 -5.50 -17.54
CA ARG A 252 -14.94 -4.05 -17.74
C ARG A 252 -14.65 -3.27 -16.45
N CYS A 253 -15.16 -3.73 -15.32
CA CYS A 253 -14.85 -3.17 -14.00
C CYS A 253 -13.33 -3.19 -13.75
N PHE A 254 -12.68 -4.32 -14.00
CA PHE A 254 -11.23 -4.46 -13.82
C PHE A 254 -10.41 -3.61 -14.79
N ASP A 255 -10.83 -3.48 -16.04
CA ASP A 255 -10.19 -2.58 -17.01
C ASP A 255 -10.21 -1.12 -16.52
N ILE A 256 -11.34 -0.69 -15.94
CA ILE A 256 -11.45 0.66 -15.35
C ILE A 256 -10.54 0.75 -14.11
N VAL A 257 -10.61 -0.21 -13.18
CA VAL A 257 -9.75 -0.23 -11.98
C VAL A 257 -8.26 -0.15 -12.33
N GLU A 258 -7.79 -0.88 -13.35
CA GLU A 258 -6.39 -0.84 -13.78
C GLU A 258 -5.97 0.44 -14.48
N SER A 259 -6.93 1.24 -14.97
CA SER A 259 -6.66 2.53 -15.61
C SER A 259 -6.40 3.66 -14.62
N TYR A 260 -6.69 3.47 -13.32
CA TYR A 260 -6.48 4.47 -12.28
C TYR A 260 -5.33 4.08 -11.35
N SER A 261 -4.60 5.10 -10.89
CA SER A 261 -3.49 4.91 -9.95
C SER A 261 -3.95 4.67 -8.51
N VAL A 262 -5.15 5.18 -8.18
CA VAL A 262 -5.80 5.04 -6.88
C VAL A 262 -7.26 4.65 -7.09
N VAL A 263 -7.71 3.60 -6.40
CA VAL A 263 -9.13 3.30 -6.25
C VAL A 263 -9.55 3.60 -4.82
N VAL A 264 -10.65 4.32 -4.70
CA VAL A 264 -11.22 4.77 -3.44
C VAL A 264 -12.54 4.04 -3.22
N THR A 265 -12.78 3.56 -2.02
CA THR A 265 -14.04 2.91 -1.64
C THR A 265 -14.49 3.40 -0.27
N PHE A 266 -15.67 2.95 0.18
CA PHE A 266 -16.09 3.10 1.56
C PHE A 266 -16.47 1.72 2.10
N ASN A 267 -15.65 1.18 3.02
CA ASN A 267 -15.73 -0.21 3.51
C ASN A 267 -15.38 -1.27 2.44
N GLY A 268 -14.65 -0.89 1.39
CA GLY A 268 -14.27 -1.80 0.32
C GLY A 268 -13.12 -2.75 0.67
N ASP A 269 -12.39 -2.52 1.77
CA ASP A 269 -11.44 -3.52 2.30
C ASP A 269 -12.16 -4.78 2.81
N GLU A 270 -13.36 -4.60 3.38
CA GLU A 270 -14.15 -5.68 3.99
C GLU A 270 -15.20 -6.24 3.03
N PHE A 271 -15.66 -5.46 2.05
CA PHE A 271 -16.76 -5.85 1.15
C PHE A 271 -16.40 -5.79 -0.34
N ASP A 272 -16.37 -4.60 -0.94
CA ASP A 272 -16.38 -4.41 -2.41
C ASP A 272 -15.27 -5.19 -3.13
N LEU A 273 -14.01 -4.94 -2.74
CA LEU A 273 -12.86 -5.53 -3.43
C LEU A 273 -12.72 -7.04 -3.16
N PRO A 274 -12.87 -7.54 -1.92
CA PRO A 274 -12.95 -8.97 -1.67
C PRO A 274 -14.09 -9.65 -2.45
N TYR A 275 -15.28 -9.03 -2.50
CA TYR A 275 -16.43 -9.57 -3.21
C TYR A 275 -16.13 -9.68 -4.72
N LEU A 276 -15.71 -8.58 -5.35
CA LEU A 276 -15.37 -8.55 -6.78
C LEU A 276 -14.31 -9.58 -7.14
N ARG A 277 -13.22 -9.67 -6.36
CA ARG A 277 -12.15 -10.63 -6.58
C ARG A 277 -12.66 -12.07 -6.49
N ASN A 278 -13.29 -12.42 -5.38
CA ASN A 278 -13.73 -13.80 -5.12
C ASN A 278 -14.84 -14.22 -6.09
N ARG A 279 -15.72 -13.28 -6.49
CA ARG A 279 -16.78 -13.52 -7.48
C ARG A 279 -16.18 -13.79 -8.86
N ALA A 280 -15.22 -12.96 -9.28
CA ALA A 280 -14.50 -13.17 -10.53
C ALA A 280 -13.79 -14.52 -10.58
N GLU A 281 -13.09 -14.92 -9.51
CA GLU A 281 -12.46 -16.24 -9.43
C GLU A 281 -13.49 -17.38 -9.54
N LYS A 282 -14.64 -17.26 -8.85
CA LYS A 282 -15.72 -18.27 -8.88
C LYS A 282 -16.40 -18.40 -10.24
N LEU A 283 -16.46 -17.31 -11.00
CA LEU A 283 -16.97 -17.29 -12.38
C LEU A 283 -15.92 -17.72 -13.42
N GLY A 284 -14.71 -18.10 -12.99
CA GLY A 284 -13.67 -18.62 -13.87
C GLY A 284 -12.84 -17.55 -14.58
N ILE A 285 -12.86 -16.29 -14.11
CA ILE A 285 -11.92 -15.28 -14.61
C ILE A 285 -10.50 -15.67 -14.16
N PRO A 286 -9.52 -15.77 -15.07
CA PRO A 286 -8.16 -16.12 -14.71
C PRO A 286 -7.56 -15.12 -13.70
N LYS A 287 -6.88 -15.61 -12.66
CA LYS A 287 -6.22 -14.77 -11.64
C LYS A 287 -5.31 -13.66 -12.22
N PRO A 288 -4.55 -13.88 -13.32
CA PRO A 288 -3.78 -12.82 -13.94
C PRO A 288 -4.62 -11.64 -14.44
N ASN A 289 -5.91 -11.82 -14.71
CA ASN A 289 -6.83 -10.79 -15.20
C ASN A 289 -7.65 -10.14 -14.06
N ILE A 290 -7.36 -10.46 -12.81
CA ILE A 290 -7.99 -9.86 -11.64
C ILE A 290 -6.96 -8.93 -10.98
N PRO A 291 -7.17 -7.61 -11.00
CA PRO A 291 -6.19 -6.65 -10.52
C PRO A 291 -6.19 -6.50 -9.00
N ILE A 292 -7.15 -7.11 -8.31
CA ILE A 292 -7.31 -7.00 -6.85
C ILE A 292 -6.45 -8.06 -6.15
N THR A 293 -5.68 -7.63 -5.17
CA THR A 293 -4.93 -8.49 -4.25
C THR A 293 -5.49 -8.35 -2.84
N LEU A 294 -5.66 -9.46 -2.11
CA LEU A 294 -6.10 -9.42 -0.71
C LEU A 294 -4.91 -9.71 0.19
N GLY A 295 -4.63 -8.78 1.10
CA GLY A 295 -3.67 -8.93 2.18
C GLY A 295 -4.35 -9.21 3.52
N ARG A 296 -3.54 -9.31 4.58
CA ARG A 296 -4.02 -9.44 5.95
C ARG A 296 -4.75 -8.17 6.41
N ASP A 297 -4.23 -7.02 6.02
CA ASP A 297 -4.67 -5.71 6.48
C ASP A 297 -5.61 -5.02 5.49
N GLY A 298 -6.20 -5.74 4.53
CA GLY A 298 -7.14 -5.16 3.56
C GLY A 298 -6.84 -5.54 2.11
N ALA A 299 -7.57 -4.93 1.20
CA ALA A 299 -7.41 -5.11 -0.23
C ALA A 299 -6.38 -4.12 -0.79
N SER A 300 -5.69 -4.52 -1.85
CA SER A 300 -4.82 -3.68 -2.65
C SER A 300 -5.02 -4.00 -4.12
N LEU A 301 -4.29 -3.28 -4.97
CA LEU A 301 -4.30 -3.48 -6.41
C LEU A 301 -2.93 -3.94 -6.89
N ARG A 302 -2.88 -4.75 -7.94
CA ARG A 302 -1.63 -5.16 -8.58
C ARG A 302 -0.91 -3.96 -9.17
N ARG A 303 -1.67 -3.06 -9.79
CA ARG A 303 -1.23 -1.74 -10.27
C ARG A 303 -2.03 -0.69 -9.50
N GLY A 304 -1.34 0.30 -8.94
CA GLY A 304 -1.97 1.32 -8.10
C GLY A 304 -2.20 0.90 -6.66
N ILE A 305 -2.92 1.72 -5.91
CA ILE A 305 -3.24 1.51 -4.50
C ILE A 305 -4.75 1.61 -4.26
N HIS A 306 -5.19 0.98 -3.17
CA HIS A 306 -6.55 1.09 -2.67
C HIS A 306 -6.56 1.98 -1.43
N LEU A 307 -7.52 2.90 -1.36
CA LEU A 307 -7.79 3.73 -0.19
C LEU A 307 -9.23 3.47 0.28
N ASP A 308 -9.38 2.79 1.41
CA ASP A 308 -10.68 2.67 2.07
C ASP A 308 -10.96 3.90 2.94
N LEU A 309 -11.94 4.70 2.52
CA LEU A 309 -12.32 5.91 3.24
C LEU A 309 -12.98 5.61 4.59
N TYR A 310 -13.63 4.46 4.75
CA TYR A 310 -14.21 4.08 6.05
C TYR A 310 -13.11 4.00 7.11
N ARG A 311 -11.99 3.34 6.78
CA ARG A 311 -10.83 3.25 7.68
C ARG A 311 -10.12 4.59 7.85
N PHE A 312 -9.99 5.36 6.77
CA PHE A 312 -9.38 6.68 6.82
C PHE A 312 -10.15 7.63 7.75
N PHE A 313 -11.47 7.72 7.61
CA PHE A 313 -12.30 8.57 8.45
C PHE A 313 -12.46 8.05 9.87
N ASN A 314 -12.23 6.77 10.14
CA ASN A 314 -12.16 6.22 11.51
C ASN A 314 -10.82 6.50 12.22
N ASN A 315 -9.83 7.08 11.52
CA ASN A 315 -8.60 7.52 12.15
C ASN A 315 -8.87 8.75 13.04
N LYS A 316 -8.69 8.59 14.36
CA LYS A 316 -8.93 9.66 15.35
C LYS A 316 -8.16 10.95 15.06
N SER A 317 -6.92 10.85 14.57
CA SER A 317 -6.11 12.01 14.25
C SER A 317 -6.68 12.76 13.03
N VAL A 318 -7.15 12.02 12.02
CA VAL A 318 -7.79 12.62 10.83
C VAL A 318 -9.11 13.30 11.22
N GLN A 319 -9.95 12.64 12.02
CA GLN A 319 -11.21 13.21 12.50
C GLN A 319 -11.00 14.54 13.22
N VAL A 320 -10.03 14.58 14.15
CA VAL A 320 -9.81 15.74 15.01
C VAL A 320 -9.06 16.85 14.30
N TYR A 321 -7.92 16.55 13.67
CA TYR A 321 -7.00 17.57 13.17
C TYR A 321 -7.32 18.05 11.75
N ALA A 322 -7.83 17.19 10.87
CA ALA A 322 -8.08 17.56 9.48
C ALA A 322 -9.52 18.04 9.25
N PHE A 323 -10.49 17.48 9.98
CA PHE A 323 -11.91 17.73 9.72
C PHE A 323 -12.68 18.31 10.91
N ASP A 324 -12.02 18.66 12.01
CA ASP A 324 -12.65 19.27 13.19
C ASP A 324 -13.93 18.52 13.63
N ASN A 325 -13.87 17.19 13.64
CA ASN A 325 -14.98 16.29 13.94
C ASN A 325 -16.23 16.41 13.05
N ARG A 326 -16.17 17.02 11.86
CA ARG A 326 -17.33 17.11 10.95
C ARG A 326 -17.86 15.76 10.45
N TYR A 327 -17.06 14.70 10.56
CA TYR A 327 -17.42 13.33 10.14
C TYR A 327 -17.47 12.34 11.32
N ARG A 328 -17.62 12.82 12.56
CA ARG A 328 -17.87 11.95 13.72
C ARG A 328 -19.28 11.37 13.58
N GLU A 329 -19.36 10.05 13.45
CA GLU A 329 -20.55 9.20 13.24
C GLU A 329 -21.94 9.86 13.42
N HIS A 330 -22.75 9.70 12.37
CA HIS A 330 -24.14 9.25 12.50
C HIS A 330 -24.16 7.72 12.60
#